data_AF-A0A1I0RZT7-F1
#
_entry.id   AF-A0A1I0RZT7-F1
#
_cell.length_a   1.000
_cell.length_b   1.000
_cell.length_c   1.000
_cell.angle_alpha   90.00
_cell.angle_beta   90.00
_cell.angle_gamma   90.00
#
_symmetry.space_group_name_H-M   'P 1'
#
loop_
_entity.id
_entity.type
_entity.pdbx_description
1 polymer ?
#
loop_
_entity_poly.entity_id
_entity_poly.type
_entity_poly.pdbx_seq_one_letter_code
_entity_poly.pdbx_strand_id
1 'polypeptide(L)'
;MQNNNFELLDIRIKFFGFLATAVSICLGAWQFSSQQNATSELEVRKNFWQMQNQLYAEICNNAGAMAANLAEQVVFEQEKKKFLAHYYGELALVEDSLVERSLVELVSYLDVYKPNLGVEMDLKFKEKVLALSIACKKSSVTFKQDNLDR
;
A
#
# COMPACT_ATOMS: atom_id res chain seq x y z
N MET A 1 30.11 43.86 54.36
CA MET A 1 30.50 43.21 53.09
C MET A 1 29.67 41.94 52.89
N GLN A 2 28.39 42.07 52.53
CA GLN A 2 27.47 40.92 52.42
C GLN A 2 26.53 41.03 51.20
N ASN A 3 26.87 41.84 50.20
CA ASN A 3 26.01 42.13 49.04
C ASN A 3 26.43 41.41 47.75
N ASN A 4 27.70 41.03 47.61
CA ASN A 4 28.23 40.50 46.34
C ASN A 4 27.80 39.04 46.06
N ASN A 5 27.53 38.26 47.11
CA ASN A 5 27.12 36.86 46.94
C ASN A 5 25.67 36.72 46.46
N PHE A 6 24.80 37.67 46.81
CA PHE A 6 23.39 37.64 46.44
C PHE A 6 23.20 38.02 44.97
N GLU A 7 23.91 39.04 44.48
CA GLU A 7 23.87 39.43 43.06
C GLU A 7 24.51 38.37 42.15
N LEU A 8 25.62 37.74 42.57
CA LEU A 8 26.22 36.63 41.82
C LEU A 8 25.35 35.37 41.78
N LEU A 9 24.59 35.09 42.84
CA LEU A 9 23.62 33.98 42.87
C LEU A 9 22.42 34.26 41.95
N ASP A 10 21.90 35.48 41.96
CA ASP A 10 20.76 35.87 41.13
C ASP A 10 21.11 35.90 39.62
N ILE A 11 22.32 36.37 39.27
CA ILE A 11 22.85 36.29 37.89
C ILE A 11 23.03 34.83 37.45
N ARG A 12 23.54 33.95 38.32
CA ARG A 12 23.68 32.52 38.01
C ARG A 12 22.32 31.85 37.79
N ILE A 13 21.33 32.11 38.64
CA ILE A 13 19.98 31.52 38.51
C ILE A 13 19.32 31.96 37.19
N LYS A 14 19.43 33.25 36.84
CA LYS A 14 18.90 33.77 35.57
C LYS A 14 19.58 33.13 34.35
N PHE A 15 20.90 32.94 34.41
CA PHE A 15 21.65 32.28 33.33
C PHE A 15 21.31 30.80 33.19
N PHE A 16 21.17 30.07 34.30
CA PHE A 16 20.74 28.67 34.30
C PHE A 16 19.29 28.50 33.82
N GLY A 17 18.40 29.43 34.18
CA GLY A 17 17.02 29.45 33.67
C GLY A 17 16.96 29.60 32.16
N PHE A 18 17.71 30.56 31.60
CA PHE A 18 17.79 30.75 30.15
C PHE A 18 18.40 29.53 29.43
N LEU A 19 19.47 28.95 29.98
CA LEU A 19 20.08 27.73 29.45
C LEU A 19 19.10 26.54 29.46
N ALA A 20 18.35 26.35 30.55
CA ALA A 20 17.37 25.28 30.65
C ALA A 20 16.27 25.42 29.58
N THR A 21 15.74 26.63 29.40
CA THR A 21 14.74 26.89 28.35
C THR A 21 15.30 26.64 26.96
N ALA A 22 16.53 27.11 26.67
CA ALA A 22 17.18 26.88 25.39
C ALA A 22 17.38 25.38 25.10
N VAL A 23 17.85 24.62 26.08
CA VAL A 23 18.02 23.16 25.96
C VAL A 23 16.67 22.46 25.72
N SER A 24 15.61 22.85 26.43
CA SER A 24 14.27 22.28 26.21
C SER A 24 13.75 22.54 24.79
N ILE A 25 13.97 23.74 24.25
CA ILE A 25 13.58 24.08 22.87
C ILE A 25 14.39 23.25 21.87
N CYS A 26 15.71 23.12 22.07
CA CYS A 26 16.57 22.32 21.19
C CYS A 26 16.18 20.84 21.18
N LEU A 27 15.92 20.25 22.35
CA LEU A 27 15.47 18.86 22.46
C LEU A 27 14.10 18.66 21.81
N GLY A 28 13.17 19.60 22.02
CA GLY A 28 11.85 19.57 21.38
C GLY A 28 11.94 19.64 19.85
N ALA A 29 12.79 20.52 19.31
CA ALA A 29 13.01 20.66 17.88
C ALA A 29 13.62 19.39 17.26
N TRP A 30 14.60 18.77 17.94
CA TRP A 30 15.21 17.54 17.46
C TRP A 30 14.23 16.35 17.50
N GLN A 31 13.48 16.21 18.59
CA GLN A 31 12.44 15.19 18.72
C GLN A 31 11.35 15.37 17.65
N PHE A 32 10.90 16.60 17.41
CA PHE A 32 9.90 16.89 16.39
C PHE A 32 10.40 16.54 14.98
N SER A 33 11.63 16.92 14.63
CA SER A 33 12.22 16.58 13.32
C SER A 33 12.40 15.08 13.14
N SER A 34 12.88 14.38 14.17
CA SER A 34 13.04 12.92 14.12
C SER A 34 11.69 12.20 14.00
N GLN A 35 10.67 12.68 14.70
CA GLN A 35 9.34 12.10 14.69
C GLN A 35 8.61 12.39 13.37
N GLN A 36 8.72 13.59 12.83
CA GLN A 36 8.10 13.98 11.56
C GLN A 36 8.65 13.17 10.38
N ASN A 37 9.97 12.94 10.34
CA ASN A 37 10.57 12.09 9.31
C ASN A 37 10.06 10.64 9.40
N ALA A 38 10.05 10.06 10.60
CA ALA A 38 9.54 8.70 10.82
C ALA A 38 8.04 8.56 10.50
N THR A 39 7.23 9.58 10.84
CA THR A 39 5.81 9.62 10.52
C THR A 39 5.58 9.73 9.00
N SER A 40 6.34 10.56 8.30
CA SER A 40 6.19 10.73 6.85
C SER A 40 6.49 9.45 6.07
N GLU A 41 7.53 8.70 6.45
CA GLU A 41 7.84 7.40 5.82
C GLU A 41 6.77 6.35 6.09
N LEU A 42 6.17 6.36 7.28
CA LEU A 42 5.06 5.48 7.61
C LEU A 42 3.80 5.84 6.83
N GLU A 43 3.51 7.13 6.67
CA GLU A 43 2.33 7.60 5.93
C GLU A 43 2.43 7.32 4.42
N VAL A 44 3.57 7.60 3.79
CA VAL A 44 3.79 7.30 2.36
C VAL A 44 3.56 5.81 2.10
N ARG A 45 4.13 4.99 2.97
CA ARG A 45 4.07 3.55 2.85
C ARG A 45 2.67 3.00 3.13
N LYS A 46 1.95 3.54 4.12
CA LYS A 46 0.52 3.25 4.33
C LYS A 46 -0.33 3.59 3.12
N ASN A 47 -0.12 4.76 2.52
CA ASN A 47 -0.87 5.19 1.33
C ASN A 47 -0.59 4.25 0.15
N PHE A 48 0.67 3.89 -0.08
CA PHE A 48 1.04 2.93 -1.12
C PHE A 48 0.31 1.58 -0.94
N TRP A 49 0.24 1.07 0.29
CA TRP A 49 -0.47 -0.19 0.57
C TRP A 49 -1.97 -0.09 0.42
N GLN A 50 -2.56 1.06 0.74
CA GLN A 50 -3.97 1.29 0.49
C GLN A 50 -4.26 1.26 -1.01
N MET A 51 -3.42 1.92 -1.81
CA MET A 51 -3.51 1.90 -3.28
C MET A 51 -3.35 0.48 -3.82
N GLN A 52 -2.38 -0.29 -3.34
CA GLN A 52 -2.17 -1.68 -3.76
C GLN A 52 -3.37 -2.57 -3.42
N ASN A 53 -3.92 -2.48 -2.21
CA ASN A 53 -5.09 -3.27 -1.83
C ASN A 53 -6.33 -2.88 -2.63
N GLN A 54 -6.50 -1.58 -2.92
CA GLN A 54 -7.58 -1.11 -3.79
C GLN A 54 -7.42 -1.68 -5.20
N LEU A 55 -6.21 -1.62 -5.77
CA LEU A 55 -5.90 -2.20 -7.08
C LEU A 55 -6.22 -3.70 -7.10
N TYR A 56 -5.79 -4.45 -6.09
CA TYR A 56 -6.08 -5.88 -6.01
C TYR A 56 -7.58 -6.17 -5.96
N ALA A 57 -8.34 -5.38 -5.21
CA ALA A 57 -9.79 -5.51 -5.16
C ALA A 57 -10.44 -5.22 -6.52
N GLU A 58 -10.03 -4.15 -7.20
CA GLU A 58 -10.57 -3.74 -8.50
C GLU A 58 -10.26 -4.77 -9.59
N ILE A 59 -9.01 -5.25 -9.65
CA ILE A 59 -8.58 -6.30 -10.58
C ILE A 59 -9.37 -7.60 -10.33
N CYS A 60 -9.50 -8.04 -9.07
CA CYS A 60 -10.26 -9.25 -8.73
C CYS A 60 -11.74 -9.10 -9.07
N ASN A 61 -12.31 -7.91 -8.84
CA ASN A 61 -13.70 -7.62 -9.17
C ASN A 61 -13.95 -7.66 -10.69
N ASN A 62 -13.09 -7.01 -11.48
CA ASN A 62 -13.19 -7.03 -12.94
C ASN A 62 -12.98 -8.45 -13.49
N ALA A 63 -12.00 -9.19 -12.98
CA ALA A 63 -11.74 -10.58 -13.37
C ALA A 63 -12.89 -11.53 -12.98
N GLY A 64 -13.45 -11.36 -11.77
CA GLY A 64 -14.62 -12.09 -11.31
C GLY A 64 -15.87 -11.77 -12.15
N ALA A 65 -16.07 -10.50 -12.49
CA ALA A 65 -17.16 -10.06 -13.35
C ALA A 65 -17.04 -10.64 -14.77
N MET A 66 -15.83 -10.71 -15.33
CA MET A 66 -15.59 -11.46 -16.57
C MET A 66 -15.99 -12.93 -16.43
N ALA A 67 -15.54 -13.60 -15.36
CA ALA A 67 -15.83 -15.02 -15.13
C ALA A 67 -17.31 -15.34 -14.88
N ALA A 68 -18.06 -14.39 -14.33
CA ALA A 68 -19.50 -14.50 -14.10
C ALA A 68 -20.32 -14.29 -15.38
N ASN A 69 -19.85 -13.42 -16.29
CA ASN A 69 -20.60 -12.96 -17.46
C ASN A 69 -20.07 -13.51 -18.79
N LEU A 70 -19.65 -14.78 -18.82
CA LEU A 70 -19.09 -15.39 -20.04
C LEU A 70 -20.08 -15.42 -21.21
N ALA A 71 -21.37 -15.57 -20.94
CA ALA A 71 -22.43 -15.58 -21.95
C ALA A 71 -22.72 -14.18 -22.52
N GLU A 72 -22.42 -13.11 -21.77
CA GLU A 72 -22.73 -11.73 -22.13
C GLU A 72 -21.49 -11.03 -22.67
N GLN A 73 -21.23 -11.20 -23.97
CA GLN A 73 -20.00 -10.72 -24.61
C GLN A 73 -19.74 -9.22 -24.41
N VAL A 74 -20.79 -8.38 -24.39
CA VAL A 74 -20.65 -6.94 -24.17
C VAL A 74 -20.11 -6.64 -22.76
N VAL A 75 -20.66 -7.30 -21.75
CA VAL A 75 -20.21 -7.15 -20.36
C VAL A 75 -18.79 -7.71 -20.21
N PHE A 76 -18.51 -8.87 -20.79
CA PHE A 76 -17.19 -9.48 -20.77
C PHE A 76 -16.11 -8.55 -21.35
N GLU A 77 -16.32 -7.99 -22.55
CA GLU A 77 -15.35 -7.09 -23.20
C GLU A 77 -15.19 -5.77 -22.43
N GLN A 78 -16.26 -5.26 -21.82
CA GLN A 78 -16.20 -4.08 -20.98
C GLN A 78 -15.33 -4.32 -19.74
N GLU A 79 -15.53 -5.42 -19.04
CA GLU A 79 -14.74 -5.79 -17.86
C GLU A 79 -13.30 -6.16 -18.23
N LYS A 80 -13.08 -6.81 -19.39
CA LYS A 80 -11.75 -7.06 -19.95
C LYS A 80 -10.99 -5.76 -20.17
N LYS A 81 -11.63 -4.74 -20.75
CA LYS A 81 -11.00 -3.44 -20.98
C LYS A 81 -10.59 -2.76 -19.67
N LYS A 82 -11.45 -2.79 -18.65
CA LYS A 82 -11.12 -2.25 -17.32
C LYS A 82 -9.95 -3.00 -16.70
N PHE A 83 -10.01 -4.33 -16.71
CA PHE A 83 -8.94 -5.19 -16.22
C PHE A 83 -7.59 -4.89 -16.89
N LEU A 84 -7.57 -4.77 -18.23
CA LEU A 84 -6.35 -4.43 -18.96
C LEU A 84 -5.85 -3.01 -18.68
N ALA A 85 -6.74 -2.05 -18.41
CA ALA A 85 -6.33 -0.71 -18.02
C ALA A 85 -5.55 -0.71 -16.70
N HIS A 86 -6.00 -1.47 -15.70
CA HIS A 86 -5.24 -1.66 -14.46
C HIS A 86 -3.93 -2.40 -14.70
N TYR A 87 -3.95 -3.47 -15.52
CA TYR A 87 -2.74 -4.23 -15.83
C TYR A 87 -1.67 -3.42 -16.56
N TYR A 88 -2.01 -2.53 -17.50
CA TYR A 88 -1.00 -1.74 -18.20
C TYR A 88 -0.69 -0.41 -17.51
N GLY A 89 -1.61 0.13 -16.70
CA GLY A 89 -1.45 1.42 -16.04
C GLY A 89 -0.84 1.33 -14.64
N GLU A 90 -1.25 0.35 -13.84
CA GLU A 90 -1.02 0.33 -12.38
C GLU A 90 -0.18 -0.88 -11.93
N LEU A 91 0.39 -1.64 -12.86
CA LEU A 91 1.23 -2.81 -12.55
C LEU A 91 2.43 -2.48 -11.65
N ALA A 92 2.95 -1.26 -11.75
CA ALA A 92 4.05 -0.79 -10.91
C ALA A 92 3.72 -0.77 -9.40
N LEU A 93 2.42 -0.85 -9.03
CA LEU A 93 1.97 -0.95 -7.64
C LEU A 93 1.94 -2.40 -7.12
N VAL A 94 2.12 -3.40 -7.99
CA VAL A 94 2.12 -4.82 -7.63
C VAL A 94 3.54 -5.21 -7.18
N GLU A 95 3.74 -5.41 -5.88
CA GLU A 95 5.05 -5.83 -5.34
C GLU A 95 5.16 -7.34 -5.18
N ASP A 96 4.03 -8.05 -5.07
CA ASP A 96 4.01 -9.48 -4.84
C ASP A 96 4.15 -10.26 -6.14
N SER A 97 5.30 -10.94 -6.28
CA SER A 97 5.62 -11.80 -7.43
C SER A 97 4.56 -12.87 -7.75
N LEU A 98 3.79 -13.35 -6.77
CA LEU A 98 2.71 -14.31 -7.00
C LEU A 98 1.50 -13.64 -7.67
N VAL A 99 1.19 -12.41 -7.26
CA VAL A 99 0.12 -11.60 -7.86
C VAL A 99 0.51 -11.20 -9.27
N GLU A 100 1.73 -10.69 -9.45
CA GLU A 100 2.28 -10.31 -10.76
C GLU A 100 2.24 -11.50 -11.73
N ARG A 101 2.77 -12.66 -11.31
CA ARG A 101 2.74 -13.87 -12.13
C ARG A 101 1.32 -14.27 -12.50
N SER A 102 0.39 -14.25 -11.55
CA SER A 102 -1.01 -14.63 -11.79
C SER A 102 -1.71 -13.65 -12.75
N LEU A 103 -1.37 -12.37 -12.68
CA LEU A 103 -1.83 -11.34 -13.61
C LEU A 103 -1.31 -11.60 -15.03
N VAL A 104 -0.01 -11.80 -15.20
CA VAL A 104 0.61 -12.11 -16.49
C VAL A 104 0.03 -13.40 -17.09
N GLU A 105 -0.18 -14.43 -16.27
CA GLU A 105 -0.77 -15.69 -16.70
C GLU A 105 -2.25 -15.58 -17.10
N LEU A 106 -3.00 -14.63 -16.53
CA LEU A 106 -4.37 -14.35 -16.93
C LEU A 106 -4.42 -13.50 -18.20
N VAL A 107 -3.58 -12.46 -18.32
CA VAL A 107 -3.50 -11.61 -19.51
C VAL A 107 -3.08 -12.41 -20.74
N SER A 108 -2.02 -13.21 -20.63
CA SER A 108 -1.58 -14.09 -21.72
C SER A 108 -2.66 -15.09 -22.15
N TYR A 109 -3.50 -15.53 -21.22
CA TYR A 109 -4.62 -16.40 -21.55
C TYR A 109 -5.78 -15.64 -22.21
N LEU A 110 -6.04 -14.38 -21.82
CA LEU A 110 -7.06 -13.51 -22.41
C LEU A 110 -6.84 -13.22 -23.89
N ASP A 111 -5.59 -13.30 -24.38
CA ASP A 111 -5.26 -13.09 -25.80
C ASP A 111 -5.75 -14.24 -26.68
N VAL A 112 -5.75 -15.47 -26.15
CA VAL A 112 -6.18 -16.68 -26.86
C VAL A 112 -7.61 -17.11 -26.51
N TYR A 113 -8.13 -16.60 -25.40
CA TYR A 113 -9.45 -16.98 -24.88
C TYR A 113 -10.58 -16.44 -25.75
N LYS A 114 -11.54 -17.32 -26.05
CA LYS A 114 -12.78 -17.00 -26.75
C LYS A 114 -13.96 -17.46 -25.89
N PRO A 115 -14.80 -16.54 -25.38
CA PRO A 115 -15.94 -16.89 -24.53
C PRO A 115 -16.90 -17.84 -25.25
N ASN A 116 -17.44 -18.84 -24.53
CA ASN A 116 -18.44 -19.79 -25.02
C ASN A 116 -17.98 -20.67 -26.20
N LEU A 117 -16.68 -20.73 -26.49
CA LEU A 117 -16.16 -21.60 -27.54
C LEU A 117 -15.98 -23.05 -27.05
N GLY A 118 -15.97 -23.28 -25.73
CA GLY A 118 -15.93 -24.62 -25.15
C GLY A 118 -15.85 -24.62 -23.62
N VAL A 119 -16.56 -25.57 -22.99
CA VAL A 119 -16.66 -25.71 -21.52
C VAL A 119 -15.29 -25.79 -20.85
N GLU A 120 -14.33 -26.48 -21.47
CA GLU A 120 -12.97 -26.61 -20.94
C GLU A 120 -12.23 -25.26 -20.89
N MET A 121 -12.37 -24.42 -21.94
CA MET A 121 -11.73 -23.11 -21.96
C MET A 121 -12.35 -22.16 -20.95
N ASP A 122 -13.67 -22.20 -20.80
CA ASP A 122 -14.41 -21.41 -19.81
C ASP A 122 -14.02 -21.84 -18.38
N LEU A 123 -13.87 -23.14 -18.14
CA LEU A 123 -13.41 -23.67 -16.85
C LEU A 123 -11.99 -23.19 -16.55
N LYS A 124 -11.08 -23.32 -17.51
CA LYS A 124 -9.68 -22.90 -17.37
C LYS A 124 -9.54 -21.39 -17.18
N PHE A 125 -10.42 -20.60 -17.79
CA PHE A 125 -10.51 -19.17 -17.52
C PHE A 125 -10.87 -18.89 -16.06
N LYS A 126 -11.93 -19.54 -15.56
CA LYS A 126 -12.38 -19.42 -14.16
C LYS A 126 -11.29 -19.84 -13.17
N GLU A 127 -10.54 -20.91 -13.47
CA GLU A 127 -9.41 -21.36 -12.67
C GLU A 127 -8.31 -20.29 -12.56
N LYS A 128 -7.98 -19.62 -13.67
CA LYS A 128 -6.98 -18.53 -13.67
C LYS A 128 -7.45 -17.31 -12.88
N VAL A 129 -8.73 -16.94 -13.02
CA VAL A 129 -9.35 -15.86 -12.22
C VAL A 129 -9.32 -16.20 -10.73
N LEU A 130 -9.60 -17.46 -10.37
CA LEU A 130 -9.52 -17.93 -8.98
C LEU A 130 -8.09 -17.89 -8.47
N ALA A 131 -7.10 -18.34 -9.26
CA ALA A 131 -5.68 -18.31 -8.88
C ALA A 131 -5.22 -16.88 -8.58
N LEU A 132 -5.59 -15.92 -9.43
CA LEU A 132 -5.33 -14.49 -9.18
C LEU A 132 -5.97 -14.01 -7.88
N SER A 133 -7.24 -14.35 -7.66
CA SER A 133 -7.96 -13.94 -6.43
C SER A 133 -7.30 -14.51 -5.17
N ILE A 134 -6.81 -15.74 -5.23
CA ILE A 134 -6.06 -16.39 -4.14
C ILE A 134 -4.72 -15.69 -3.92
N ALA A 135 -3.99 -15.36 -5.00
CA ALA A 135 -2.72 -14.64 -4.91
C ALA A 135 -2.91 -13.27 -4.25
N CYS A 136 -3.89 -12.48 -4.70
CA CYS A 136 -4.23 -11.18 -4.11
C CYS A 136 -4.58 -11.31 -2.62
N LYS A 137 -5.44 -12.28 -2.26
CA LYS A 137 -5.80 -12.54 -0.86
C LYS A 137 -4.58 -12.91 -0.01
N LYS A 138 -3.71 -13.78 -0.52
CA LYS A 138 -2.51 -14.22 0.20
C LYS A 138 -1.57 -13.03 0.43
N SER A 139 -1.35 -12.23 -0.60
CA SER A 139 -0.54 -11.01 -0.54
C SER A 139 -1.04 -10.06 0.56
N SER A 140 -2.34 -9.74 0.55
CA SER A 140 -2.95 -8.86 1.56
C SER A 140 -2.88 -9.42 2.99
N VAL A 141 -2.94 -10.76 3.17
CA VAL A 141 -2.88 -11.40 4.50
C VAL A 141 -1.46 -11.45 5.06
N THR A 142 -0.48 -11.89 4.26
CA THR A 142 0.94 -11.88 4.65
C THR A 142 1.36 -10.47 5.06
N PHE A 143 0.87 -9.47 4.33
CA PHE A 143 1.16 -8.08 4.60
C PHE A 143 0.52 -7.55 5.90
N LYS A 144 -0.70 -7.99 6.24
CA LYS A 144 -1.36 -7.64 7.49
C LYS A 144 -0.60 -8.20 8.71
N GLN A 145 -0.03 -9.39 8.59
CA GLN A 145 0.76 -10.03 9.64
C GLN A 145 2.05 -9.25 9.93
N ASP A 146 2.80 -8.88 8.89
CA ASP A 146 4.08 -8.14 9.01
C ASP A 146 3.93 -6.73 9.65
N ASN A 147 2.73 -6.14 9.63
CA ASN A 147 2.44 -4.86 10.28
C ASN A 147 1.86 -4.97 11.69
N LEU A 148 1.36 -6.15 12.08
CA LEU A 148 0.89 -6.39 13.45
C LEU A 148 2.05 -6.79 14.37
N ASP A 149 3.12 -7.35 13.80
CA ASP A 149 4.29 -7.87 14.53
C ASP A 149 5.45 -6.84 14.67
N ARG A 150 5.27 -5.59 14.21
CA ARG A 150 6.20 -4.46 14.39
C ARG A 150 5.62 -3.35 15.24
#